data_AF-A0A2V8E1X2-F1
#
_entry.id   AF-A0A2V8E1X2-F1
#
_cell.length_a   1.000
_cell.length_b   1.000
_cell.length_c   1.000
_cell.angle_alpha   90.00
_cell.angle_beta   90.00
_cell.angle_gamma   90.00
#
_symmetry.space_group_name_H-M   'P 1'
#
loop_
_entity.id
_entity.type
_entity.pdbx_description
1 polymer ?
#
loop_
_entity_poly.entity_id
_entity_poly.type
_entity_poly.pdbx_seq_one_letter_code
_entity_poly.pdbx_strand_id
1 'polypeptide(L)'
;MHRLITVAIAVTAIVLAAASPIAQQRAADGVALNDEGLPQYSTFSLCAIDPATGQSGASVTTRVPFVGRAVPHVRAGVGAVCTQASTVVEYGPRGLDLLAKGVEPQAVLSQLLADDQQRESRQVGVIDMKGRSAAHTGKQNGNWAGSRQGPTYTVQAR
;
A
#
# COMPACT_ATOMS: atom_id res chain seq x y z
N MET A 1 60.63 48.53 9.94
CA MET A 1 60.54 48.26 8.47
C MET A 1 59.72 46.99 8.27
N HIS A 2 58.83 47.07 7.29
CA HIS A 2 57.92 46.09 6.68
C HIS A 2 57.82 44.65 7.24
N ARG A 3 56.62 44.28 7.69
CA ARG A 3 55.61 43.41 7.01
C ARG A 3 55.93 41.93 7.16
N LEU A 4 54.95 41.17 7.66
CA LEU A 4 54.51 39.87 7.11
C LEU A 4 53.27 39.43 7.89
N ILE A 5 52.10 39.82 7.38
CA ILE A 5 50.82 39.20 7.74
C ILE A 5 50.73 37.95 6.87
N THR A 6 51.01 36.78 7.45
CA THR A 6 50.79 35.50 6.76
C THR A 6 49.31 35.18 6.83
N VAL A 7 48.57 35.52 5.78
CA VAL A 7 47.19 35.05 5.58
C VAL A 7 47.27 33.60 5.13
N ALA A 8 46.96 32.66 6.02
CA ALA A 8 46.72 31.28 5.65
C ALA A 8 45.32 31.18 5.02
N ILE A 9 45.26 31.19 3.68
CA ILE A 9 44.04 30.85 2.95
C ILE A 9 43.85 29.34 3.06
N ALA A 10 42.98 28.89 3.95
CA ALA A 10 42.50 27.52 3.97
C ALA A 10 41.60 27.33 2.73
N VAL A 11 42.13 26.66 1.71
CA VAL A 11 41.32 26.18 0.58
C VAL A 11 40.57 24.94 1.07
N THR A 12 39.38 25.14 1.63
CA THR A 12 38.45 24.05 1.89
C THR A 12 37.91 23.59 0.54
N ALA A 13 38.46 22.51 0.01
CA ALA A 13 37.87 21.81 -1.10
C ALA A 13 36.52 21.23 -0.64
N ILE A 14 35.44 21.99 -0.82
CA ILE A 14 34.09 21.46 -0.74
C ILE A 14 33.95 20.54 -1.95
N VAL A 15 34.17 19.25 -1.72
CA VAL A 15 33.70 18.22 -2.64
C VAL A 15 32.18 18.25 -2.55
N LEU A 16 31.56 19.06 -3.41
CA LEU A 16 30.17 18.87 -3.80
C LEU A 16 30.13 17.54 -4.53
N ALA A 17 30.01 16.45 -3.78
CA ALA A 17 29.49 15.22 -4.32
C ALA A 17 28.09 15.58 -4.83
N ALA A 18 27.98 15.83 -6.12
CA ALA A 18 26.69 15.82 -6.79
C ALA A 18 26.09 14.47 -6.44
N ALA A 19 25.10 14.46 -5.54
CA ALA A 19 24.25 13.32 -5.36
C ALA A 19 23.61 13.10 -6.72
N SER A 20 24.25 12.26 -7.55
CA SER A 20 23.61 11.68 -8.71
C SER A 20 22.28 11.17 -8.19
N PRO A 21 21.13 11.45 -8.84
CA PRO A 21 19.91 10.79 -8.44
C PRO A 21 20.27 9.31 -8.47
N ILE A 22 20.25 8.65 -7.30
CA ILE A 22 20.56 7.23 -7.21
C ILE A 22 19.50 6.59 -8.07
N ALA A 23 19.85 6.26 -9.32
CA ALA A 23 18.96 5.56 -10.21
C ALA A 23 18.66 4.26 -9.47
N GLN A 24 17.42 4.12 -8.99
CA GLN A 24 17.05 2.97 -8.17
C GLN A 24 17.41 1.72 -8.95
N GLN A 25 18.31 0.91 -8.40
CA GLN A 25 18.80 -0.29 -9.06
C GLN A 25 17.58 -1.17 -9.39
N ARG A 26 17.60 -1.75 -10.59
CA ARG A 26 16.49 -2.55 -11.11
C ARG A 26 16.94 -3.98 -11.35
N ALA A 27 16.03 -4.92 -11.10
CA ALA A 27 16.18 -6.30 -11.53
C ALA A 27 16.15 -6.41 -13.07
N ALA A 28 16.53 -7.59 -13.59
CA ALA A 28 16.59 -7.84 -15.03
C ALA A 28 15.24 -7.65 -15.76
N ASP A 29 14.12 -7.79 -15.03
CA ASP A 29 12.76 -7.58 -15.50
C ASP A 29 12.27 -6.13 -15.33
N GLY A 30 13.14 -5.21 -14.91
CA GLY A 30 12.85 -3.79 -14.73
C GLY A 30 12.11 -3.45 -13.43
N VAL A 31 11.96 -4.41 -12.51
CA VAL A 31 11.39 -4.19 -11.18
C VAL A 31 12.38 -3.46 -10.29
N ALA A 32 11.91 -2.54 -9.43
CA ALA A 32 12.77 -1.85 -8.47
C ALA A 32 13.31 -2.85 -7.43
N LEU A 33 14.56 -2.67 -7.00
CA LEU A 33 15.09 -3.45 -5.87
C LEU A 33 14.71 -2.77 -4.54
N ASN A 34 14.42 -3.59 -3.53
CA ASN A 34 14.27 -3.17 -2.14
C ASN A 34 15.64 -2.93 -1.48
N ASP A 35 15.64 -2.58 -0.19
CA ASP A 35 16.86 -2.30 0.57
C ASP A 35 17.77 -3.54 0.75
N GLU A 36 17.25 -4.73 0.49
CA GLU A 36 17.98 -6.01 0.54
C GLU A 36 18.51 -6.43 -0.85
N GLY A 37 18.30 -5.62 -1.89
CA GLY A 37 18.70 -5.94 -3.26
C GLY A 37 17.80 -6.96 -3.96
N LEU A 38 16.61 -7.25 -3.42
CA LEU A 38 15.64 -8.19 -3.98
C LEU A 38 14.56 -7.45 -4.78
N PRO A 39 13.94 -8.08 -5.81
CA PRO A 39 12.84 -7.47 -6.56
C PRO A 39 11.65 -7.10 -5.66
N GLN A 40 11.25 -5.83 -5.70
CA GLN A 40 10.06 -5.33 -5.00
C GLN A 40 8.85 -5.28 -5.93
N TYR A 41 7.92 -6.22 -5.76
CA TYR A 41 6.67 -6.23 -6.51
C TYR A 41 5.64 -5.27 -5.90
N SER A 42 5.27 -4.25 -6.66
CA SER A 42 4.20 -3.32 -6.30
C SER A 42 2.82 -3.88 -6.63
N THR A 43 1.85 -3.56 -5.78
CA THR A 43 0.43 -3.90 -6.00
C THR A 43 -0.43 -2.69 -5.66
N PHE A 44 -1.32 -2.32 -6.58
CA PHE A 44 -2.30 -1.26 -6.40
C PHE A 44 -3.69 -1.88 -6.45
N SER A 45 -4.56 -1.51 -5.52
CA SER A 45 -5.96 -1.91 -5.56
C SER A 45 -6.91 -0.79 -5.17
N LEU A 46 -8.14 -0.94 -5.64
CA LEU A 46 -9.26 -0.03 -5.42
C LEU A 46 -10.47 -0.88 -5.07
N CYS A 47 -11.18 -0.50 -4.00
CA CYS A 47 -12.57 -0.85 -3.81
C CYS A 47 -13.41 0.42 -3.97
N ALA A 48 -14.51 0.33 -4.70
CA ALA A 48 -15.41 1.46 -4.92
C ALA A 48 -16.87 1.02 -4.90
N ILE A 49 -17.74 1.97 -4.60
CA ILE A 49 -19.19 1.80 -4.74
C ILE A 49 -19.76 2.95 -5.57
N ASP A 50 -20.91 2.69 -6.17
CA ASP A 50 -21.79 3.70 -6.70
C ASP A 50 -23.15 3.62 -5.98
N PRO A 51 -23.38 4.49 -4.98
CA PRO A 51 -24.65 4.50 -4.24
C PRO A 51 -25.87 4.79 -5.12
N ALA A 52 -25.71 5.51 -6.24
CA ALA A 52 -26.81 5.88 -7.11
C ALA A 52 -27.36 4.68 -7.87
N THR A 53 -26.49 3.73 -8.24
CA THR A 53 -26.86 2.51 -8.96
C THR A 53 -26.90 1.27 -8.07
N GLY A 54 -26.44 1.37 -6.82
CA GLY A 54 -26.33 0.24 -5.90
C GLY A 54 -25.21 -0.74 -6.27
N GLN A 55 -24.25 -0.32 -7.10
CA GLN A 55 -23.15 -1.16 -7.58
C GLN A 55 -21.94 -1.07 -6.66
N SER A 56 -21.20 -2.17 -6.58
CA SER A 56 -19.87 -2.24 -5.95
C SER A 56 -18.88 -2.84 -6.93
N GLY A 57 -17.62 -2.46 -6.80
CA GLY A 57 -16.55 -2.93 -7.67
C GLY A 57 -15.21 -2.93 -6.97
N ALA A 58 -14.30 -3.73 -7.50
CA ALA A 58 -12.91 -3.75 -7.09
C ALA A 58 -12.01 -3.94 -8.31
N SER A 59 -10.81 -3.37 -8.26
CA SER A 59 -9.78 -3.58 -9.28
C SER A 59 -8.42 -3.72 -8.61
N VAL A 60 -7.51 -4.42 -9.28
CA VAL A 60 -6.14 -4.64 -8.83
C VAL A 60 -5.20 -4.67 -10.02
N THR A 61 -4.01 -4.12 -9.85
CA THR A 61 -2.88 -4.30 -10.78
C THR A 61 -1.62 -4.64 -10.02
N THR A 62 -0.82 -5.54 -10.56
CA THR A 62 0.41 -6.05 -9.95
C THR A 62 1.29 -6.70 -11.02
N ARG A 63 2.55 -6.97 -10.66
CA ARG A 63 3.44 -7.85 -11.43
C ARG A 63 3.43 -9.31 -10.97
N VAL A 64 2.57 -9.65 -9.99
CA VAL A 64 2.38 -11.03 -9.52
C VAL A 64 1.26 -11.71 -10.34
N PRO A 65 1.50 -12.90 -10.93
CA PRO A 65 0.51 -13.57 -11.75
C PRO A 65 -0.71 -14.03 -10.93
N PHE A 66 -1.87 -14.13 -11.59
CA PHE A 66 -3.13 -14.64 -11.01
C PHE A 66 -3.71 -13.83 -9.83
N VAL A 67 -3.40 -12.54 -9.73
CA VAL A 67 -3.86 -11.67 -8.63
C VAL A 67 -5.39 -11.62 -8.45
N GLY A 68 -6.14 -11.77 -9.55
CA GLY A 68 -7.60 -11.63 -9.55
C GLY A 68 -8.32 -12.67 -8.68
N ARG A 69 -7.70 -13.83 -8.40
CA ARG A 69 -8.27 -14.85 -7.50
C ARG A 69 -8.09 -14.53 -6.03
N ALA A 70 -7.16 -13.64 -5.69
CA ALA A 70 -6.65 -13.47 -4.34
C ALA A 70 -7.02 -12.12 -3.74
N VAL A 71 -6.85 -11.04 -4.51
CA VAL A 71 -6.95 -9.67 -3.99
C VAL A 71 -8.38 -9.12 -3.99
N PRO A 72 -9.09 -9.02 -5.14
CA PRO A 72 -10.37 -8.33 -5.20
C PRO A 72 -11.53 -9.26 -4.85
N HIS A 73 -12.38 -8.83 -3.91
CA HIS A 73 -13.62 -9.52 -3.54
C HIS A 73 -14.76 -8.52 -3.53
N VAL A 74 -15.87 -8.85 -4.19
CA VAL A 74 -17.04 -7.96 -4.34
C VAL A 74 -18.30 -8.77 -4.11
N ARG A 75 -19.28 -8.18 -3.44
CA ARG A 75 -20.62 -8.77 -3.31
C ARG A 75 -21.67 -7.68 -3.53
N ALA A 76 -22.53 -7.89 -4.54
CA ALA A 76 -23.59 -6.96 -4.91
C ALA A 76 -24.46 -6.61 -3.69
N GLY A 77 -24.76 -5.31 -3.53
CA GLY A 77 -25.54 -4.80 -2.39
C GLY A 77 -24.84 -4.84 -1.03
N VAL A 78 -23.62 -5.36 -0.92
CA VAL A 78 -22.87 -5.46 0.35
C VAL A 78 -21.66 -4.54 0.37
N GLY A 79 -20.80 -4.62 -0.65
CA GLY A 79 -19.58 -3.83 -0.72
C GLY A 79 -18.42 -4.58 -1.37
N ALA A 80 -17.19 -4.14 -1.05
CA ALA A 80 -15.97 -4.70 -1.61
C ALA A 80 -14.83 -4.76 -0.59
N VAL A 81 -13.94 -5.74 -0.78
CA VAL A 81 -12.74 -5.96 0.03
C VAL A 81 -11.56 -6.27 -0.89
N CYS A 82 -10.45 -5.56 -0.69
CA CYS A 82 -9.17 -5.88 -1.32
C CYS A 82 -8.18 -6.31 -0.24
N THR A 83 -7.59 -7.51 -0.37
CA THR A 83 -6.58 -8.05 0.56
C THR A 83 -5.29 -8.36 -0.22
N GLN A 84 -4.24 -7.58 0.03
CA GLN A 84 -2.98 -7.60 -0.71
C GLN A 84 -1.76 -7.70 0.23
N ALA A 85 -0.57 -7.53 -0.35
CA ALA A 85 0.72 -7.76 0.28
C ALA A 85 0.95 -9.24 0.60
N SER A 86 1.25 -9.63 1.84
CA SER A 86 1.19 -11.04 2.24
C SER A 86 -0.28 -11.44 2.35
N THR A 87 -0.93 -11.62 1.19
CA THR A 87 -2.39 -11.79 1.06
C THR A 87 -2.91 -12.96 1.89
N VAL A 88 -3.99 -12.71 2.63
CA VAL A 88 -4.85 -13.73 3.23
C VAL A 88 -6.17 -13.70 2.46
N VAL A 89 -6.39 -14.69 1.59
CA VAL A 89 -7.53 -14.71 0.65
C VAL A 89 -8.86 -14.73 1.40
N GLU A 90 -8.89 -15.40 2.55
CA GLU A 90 -10.04 -15.60 3.41
C GLU A 90 -10.58 -14.28 3.99
N TYR A 91 -9.75 -13.22 4.05
CA TYR A 91 -10.20 -11.88 4.49
C TYR A 91 -11.26 -11.29 3.57
N GLY A 92 -11.23 -11.63 2.28
CA GLY A 92 -12.21 -11.17 1.31
C GLY A 92 -13.63 -11.64 1.65
N PRO A 93 -13.92 -12.96 1.58
CA PRO A 93 -15.24 -13.48 1.89
C PRO A 93 -15.68 -13.20 3.33
N ARG A 94 -14.78 -13.36 4.32
CA ARG A 94 -15.10 -13.08 5.74
C ARG A 94 -15.44 -11.61 5.96
N GLY A 95 -14.71 -10.70 5.32
CA GLY A 95 -14.99 -9.27 5.38
C GLY A 95 -16.37 -8.94 4.81
N LEU A 96 -16.70 -9.51 3.64
CA LEU A 96 -18.02 -9.35 3.02
C LEU A 96 -19.15 -9.95 3.87
N ASP A 97 -18.91 -11.07 4.56
CA ASP A 97 -19.89 -11.65 5.49
C ASP A 97 -20.16 -10.75 6.70
N LEU A 98 -19.14 -10.09 7.22
CA LEU A 98 -19.28 -9.12 8.31
C LEU A 98 -20.02 -7.85 7.84
N LEU A 99 -19.67 -7.33 6.65
CA LEU A 99 -20.39 -6.21 6.04
C LEU A 99 -21.87 -6.53 5.82
N ALA A 100 -22.19 -7.75 5.35
CA ALA A 100 -23.57 -8.20 5.15
C ALA A 100 -24.37 -8.24 6.47
N LYS A 101 -23.71 -8.42 7.61
CA LYS A 101 -24.31 -8.34 8.96
C LYS A 101 -24.41 -6.90 9.48
N GLY A 102 -24.00 -5.91 8.69
CA GLY A 102 -24.01 -4.50 9.07
C GLY A 102 -22.83 -4.05 9.93
N VAL A 103 -21.77 -4.86 10.05
CA VAL A 103 -20.56 -4.47 10.79
C VAL A 103 -19.82 -3.38 10.03
N GLU A 104 -19.40 -2.34 10.75
CA GLU A 104 -18.64 -1.21 10.18
C GLU A 104 -17.27 -1.66 9.61
N PRO A 105 -16.81 -1.12 8.47
CA PRO A 105 -15.51 -1.46 7.87
C PRO A 105 -14.31 -1.44 8.84
N GLN A 106 -14.25 -0.47 9.75
CA GLN A 106 -13.17 -0.41 10.75
C GLN A 106 -13.24 -1.59 11.72
N ALA A 107 -14.45 -1.96 12.16
CA ALA A 107 -14.66 -3.12 13.03
C ALA A 107 -14.44 -4.44 12.27
N VAL A 108 -14.75 -4.50 10.97
CA VAL A 108 -14.39 -5.62 10.10
C VAL A 108 -12.89 -5.83 10.11
N LEU A 109 -12.10 -4.78 9.86
CA LEU A 109 -10.63 -4.88 9.90
C LEU A 109 -10.13 -5.34 11.28
N SER A 110 -10.63 -4.76 12.36
CA SER A 110 -10.26 -5.17 13.72
C SER A 110 -10.50 -6.66 13.97
N GLN A 111 -11.64 -7.19 13.51
CA GLN A 111 -11.98 -8.61 13.68
C GLN A 111 -11.16 -9.53 12.77
N LEU A 112 -10.88 -9.12 11.52
CA LEU A 112 -10.05 -9.90 10.61
C LEU A 112 -8.61 -10.03 11.11
N LEU A 113 -8.07 -8.96 11.70
CA LEU A 113 -6.67 -8.84 12.10
C LEU A 113 -6.40 -9.23 13.56
N ALA A 114 -7.44 -9.50 14.37
CA ALA A 114 -7.31 -9.71 15.81
C ALA A 114 -6.28 -10.81 16.17
N ASP A 115 -6.34 -11.93 15.46
CA ASP A 115 -5.51 -13.11 15.72
C ASP A 115 -4.39 -13.30 14.68
N ASP A 116 -4.22 -12.34 13.76
CA ASP A 116 -3.18 -12.41 12.73
C ASP A 116 -1.87 -11.84 13.27
N GLN A 117 -1.01 -12.72 13.78
CA GLN A 117 0.33 -12.37 14.26
C GLN A 117 1.20 -11.72 13.17
N GLN A 118 0.86 -11.92 11.90
CA GLN A 118 1.55 -11.35 10.74
C GLN A 118 0.80 -10.14 10.16
N ARG A 119 -0.14 -9.52 10.91
CA ARG A 119 -0.92 -8.34 10.47
C ARG A 119 -0.07 -7.23 9.88
N GLU A 120 1.15 -7.03 10.35
CA GLU A 120 2.05 -5.99 9.85
C GLU A 120 2.59 -6.28 8.44
N SER A 121 2.45 -7.49 7.93
CA SER A 121 2.75 -7.86 6.53
C SER A 121 1.53 -7.83 5.61
N ARG A 122 0.36 -7.43 6.12
CA ARG A 122 -0.90 -7.38 5.40
C ARG A 122 -1.23 -5.97 4.94
N GLN A 123 -1.99 -5.88 3.86
CA GLN A 123 -2.62 -4.63 3.46
C GLN A 123 -4.06 -4.92 3.01
N VAL A 124 -5.04 -4.26 3.63
CA VAL A 124 -6.47 -4.58 3.41
C VAL A 124 -7.26 -3.29 3.26
N GLY A 125 -8.10 -3.18 2.24
CA GLY A 125 -9.12 -2.15 2.07
C GLY A 125 -10.51 -2.75 2.14
N VAL A 126 -11.43 -2.08 2.83
CA VAL A 126 -12.83 -2.49 2.98
C VAL A 126 -13.74 -1.28 2.74
N ILE A 127 -14.81 -1.46 1.98
CA ILE A 127 -15.88 -0.47 1.80
C ILE A 127 -17.25 -1.15 1.80
N ASP A 128 -18.23 -0.55 2.47
CA ASP A 128 -19.62 -0.99 2.45
C ASP A 128 -20.48 -0.14 1.51
N MET A 129 -21.70 -0.59 1.20
CA MET A 129 -22.63 0.16 0.33
C MET A 129 -23.10 1.51 0.89
N LYS A 130 -22.81 1.84 2.15
CA LYS A 130 -23.12 3.16 2.74
C LYS A 130 -21.99 4.17 2.52
N GLY A 131 -20.92 3.78 1.82
CA GLY A 131 -19.76 4.63 1.54
C GLY A 131 -18.77 4.71 2.69
N ARG A 132 -18.98 3.93 3.76
CA ARG A 132 -18.04 3.86 4.87
C ARG A 132 -16.89 2.97 4.42
N SER A 133 -15.67 3.38 4.69
CA SER A 133 -14.49 2.61 4.31
C SER A 133 -13.41 2.67 5.38
N ALA A 134 -12.55 1.66 5.36
CA ALA A 134 -11.38 1.58 6.21
C ALA A 134 -10.25 0.88 5.46
N ALA A 135 -9.02 1.08 5.93
CA ALA A 135 -7.89 0.30 5.45
C ALA A 135 -6.90 0.00 6.59
N HIS A 136 -6.24 -1.14 6.46
CA HIS A 136 -5.07 -1.50 7.24
C HIS A 136 -3.86 -1.53 6.31
N THR A 137 -2.79 -0.84 6.68
CA THR A 137 -1.49 -0.91 5.99
C THR A 137 -0.46 -1.28 7.04
N GLY A 138 -0.06 -2.55 7.05
CA GLY A 138 1.00 -3.03 7.92
C GLY A 138 2.37 -2.43 7.60
N LYS A 139 3.22 -2.31 8.63
CA LYS A 139 4.55 -1.68 8.54
C LYS A 139 5.59 -2.51 7.78
N GLN A 140 5.33 -3.78 7.50
CA GLN A 140 6.24 -4.73 6.83
C GLN A 140 5.84 -4.97 5.36
N ASN A 141 5.17 -4.01 4.73
CA ASN A 141 4.73 -4.08 3.34
C ASN A 141 5.78 -3.58 2.32
N GLY A 142 7.05 -3.52 2.71
CA GLY A 142 8.16 -3.02 1.88
C GLY A 142 8.44 -1.53 2.11
N ASN A 143 9.30 -0.95 1.26
CA ASN A 143 9.90 0.37 1.46
C ASN A 143 8.87 1.51 1.54
N TRP A 144 7.76 1.37 0.80
CA TRP A 144 6.64 2.30 0.88
C TRP A 144 5.34 1.52 0.78
N ALA A 145 4.39 1.85 1.64
CA ALA A 145 3.02 1.36 1.53
C ALA A 145 2.08 2.44 2.06
N GLY A 146 0.93 2.60 1.42
CA GLY A 146 -0.04 3.62 1.78
C GLY A 146 -1.45 3.24 1.39
N SER A 147 -2.39 4.02 1.93
CA SER A 147 -3.79 3.91 1.54
C SER A 147 -4.46 5.29 1.60
N ARG A 148 -5.58 5.42 0.90
CA ARG A 148 -6.44 6.61 0.98
C ARG A 148 -7.89 6.20 0.89
N GLN A 149 -8.70 6.77 1.77
CA GLN A 149 -10.15 6.58 1.81
C GLN A 149 -10.85 7.85 1.33
N GLY A 150 -11.93 7.68 0.60
CA GLY A 150 -12.84 8.75 0.19
C GLY A 150 -14.29 8.34 0.40
N PRO A 151 -15.25 9.21 0.02
CA PRO A 151 -16.68 8.97 0.27
C PRO A 151 -17.25 7.70 -0.35
N THR A 152 -16.68 7.24 -1.47
CA THR A 152 -17.17 6.07 -2.22
C THR A 152 -16.04 5.14 -2.65
N TYR A 153 -14.85 5.28 -2.07
CA TYR A 153 -13.72 4.43 -2.41
C TYR A 153 -12.72 4.25 -1.27
N THR A 154 -11.91 3.20 -1.39
CA THR A 154 -10.66 3.03 -0.65
C THR A 154 -9.59 2.47 -1.61
N VAL A 155 -8.39 3.04 -1.57
CA VAL A 155 -7.26 2.63 -2.39
C VAL A 155 -6.07 2.23 -1.54
N GLN A 156 -5.33 1.21 -1.99
CA GLN A 156 -4.12 0.70 -1.35
C GLN A 156 -3.00 0.59 -2.37
N ALA A 157 -1.78 0.88 -1.93
CA ALA A 157 -0.58 0.74 -2.76
C ALA A 157 0.64 0.36 -1.91
N ARG A 158 1.58 -0.36 -2.52
CA ARG A 158 2.91 -0.73 -2.00
C ARG A 158 3.89 -0.99 -3.13
#